data_AF-A0A5Y3WB87-F1
#
_entry.id   AF-A0A5Y3WB87-F1
#
_cell.length_a   1.000
_cell.length_b   1.000
_cell.length_c   1.000
_cell.angle_alpha   90.00
_cell.angle_beta   90.00
_cell.angle_gamma   90.00
#
_symmetry.space_group_name_H-M   'P 1'
#
loop_
_entity.id
_entity.type
_entity.pdbx_description
1 polymer ?
#
loop_
_entity_poly.entity_id
_entity_poly.type
_entity_poly.pdbx_seq_one_letter_code
_entity_poly.pdbx_strand_id
1 'polypeptide(L)'
;VIVYGIKFGSGTNVFNQFTPGLLRRKEAVMPNLNTPYGIPPTTQDINFSKFSADVRQAGTENFIVYFALYTLDNSGEGQELFGYYCWDPAVTVL
;
A
#
# COMPACT_ATOMS: atom_id res chain seq x y z
N VAL A 1 -5.13 -1.61 -5.95
CA VAL A 1 -3.87 -2.40 -5.85
C VAL A 1 -3.61 -2.74 -4.39
N ILE A 2 -3.11 -3.94 -4.10
CA ILE A 2 -2.69 -4.37 -2.76
C ILE A 2 -1.26 -4.91 -2.84
N VAL A 3 -0.32 -4.32 -2.11
CA VAL A 3 1.05 -4.87 -1.96
C VAL A 3 0.99 -6.11 -1.06
N TYR A 4 1.63 -7.21 -1.47
CA TYR A 4 1.66 -8.46 -0.71
C TYR A 4 3.08 -9.00 -0.44
N GLY A 5 4.11 -8.33 -0.94
CA GLY A 5 5.49 -8.68 -0.61
C GLY A 5 6.48 -7.60 -1.01
N ILE A 6 7.54 -7.45 -0.22
CA ILE A 6 8.72 -6.66 -0.57
C ILE A 6 9.92 -7.52 -0.23
N LYS A 7 10.82 -7.72 -1.20
CA LYS A 7 12.03 -8.53 -1.03
C LYS A 7 13.26 -7.74 -1.46
N PHE A 8 14.34 -7.90 -0.72
CA PHE A 8 15.66 -7.45 -1.16
C PHE A 8 15.95 -8.00 -2.57
N GLY A 9 16.43 -7.13 -3.45
CA GLY A 9 16.85 -7.46 -4.81
C GLY A 9 18.38 -7.49 -4.90
N SER A 10 19.02 -6.32 -4.78
CA SER A 10 20.47 -6.17 -4.89
C SER A 10 20.96 -4.85 -4.28
N GLY A 11 22.29 -4.68 -4.18
CA GLY A 11 22.91 -3.47 -3.62
C GLY A 11 23.14 -3.56 -2.12
N THR A 12 23.06 -2.43 -1.43
CA THR A 12 23.22 -2.36 0.02
C THR A 12 21.96 -2.90 0.69
N ASN A 13 22.12 -3.69 1.76
CA ASN A 13 21.01 -4.09 2.63
C ASN A 13 20.69 -2.91 3.57
N VAL A 14 19.91 -1.95 3.06
CA VAL A 14 19.53 -0.67 3.67
C VAL A 14 18.40 -0.88 4.67
N PHE A 15 17.45 -1.76 4.39
CA PHE A 15 16.29 -2.01 5.23
C PHE A 15 16.34 -3.39 5.89
N ASN A 16 15.84 -3.49 7.12
CA ASN A 16 15.49 -4.79 7.69
C ASN A 16 14.34 -5.43 6.89
N GLN A 17 14.05 -6.71 7.17
CA GLN A 17 12.95 -7.40 6.51
C GLN A 17 11.62 -6.65 6.70
N PHE A 18 10.97 -6.32 5.58
CA PHE A 18 9.67 -5.68 5.60
C PHE A 18 8.61 -6.62 6.20
N THR A 19 7.85 -6.08 7.16
CA THR A 19 6.78 -6.80 7.84
C THR A 19 5.41 -6.27 7.39
N PRO A 20 4.49 -7.13 6.93
CA PRO A 20 3.13 -6.72 6.60
C PRO A 20 2.34 -6.35 7.87
N GLY A 21 1.47 -5.36 7.75
CA GLY A 21 0.56 -4.96 8.82
C GLY A 21 -0.80 -4.54 8.27
N LEU A 22 -1.84 -4.88 9.03
CA LEU A 22 -3.18 -4.34 8.83
C LEU A 22 -3.47 -3.33 9.94
N LEU A 23 -3.96 -2.16 9.54
CA LEU A 23 -4.29 -1.05 10.43
C LEU A 23 -5.77 -0.76 10.34
N ARG A 24 -6.51 -1.05 11.42
CA ARG A 24 -7.91 -0.63 11.55
C ARG A 24 -7.99 0.81 12.06
N ARG A 25 -8.75 1.65 11.38
CA ARG A 25 -9.14 3.00 11.79
C ARG A 25 -10.66 3.03 11.91
N LYS A 26 -11.17 3.24 13.13
CA LYS A 26 -12.62 3.25 13.39
C LYS A 26 -13.31 4.54 12.91
N GLU A 27 -12.56 5.61 12.77
CA GLU A 27 -13.11 6.92 12.41
C GLU A 27 -12.32 7.53 11.25
N ALA A 28 -12.10 6.75 10.18
CA ALA A 28 -11.45 7.28 9.00
C ALA A 28 -12.36 8.32 8.34
N VAL A 29 -11.85 9.53 8.18
CA VAL A 29 -12.56 10.67 7.57
C VAL A 29 -12.87 10.36 6.12
N MET A 30 -14.13 10.52 5.72
CA MET A 30 -14.64 10.29 4.37
C MET A 30 -15.45 11.48 3.87
N PRO A 31 -15.38 11.79 2.56
CA PRO A 31 -16.28 12.77 1.95
C PRO A 31 -17.74 12.42 2.23
N ASN A 32 -18.52 13.42 2.63
CA ASN A 32 -19.96 13.23 2.84
C ASN A 32 -20.71 13.26 1.51
N LEU A 33 -21.21 12.10 1.07
CA LEU A 33 -21.94 11.97 -0.20
C LEU A 33 -23.29 12.72 -0.21
N ASN A 34 -23.79 13.17 0.94
CA ASN A 34 -25.03 13.94 1.05
C ASN A 34 -24.81 15.46 0.98
N THR A 35 -23.58 15.93 0.75
CA THR A 35 -23.30 17.37 0.54
C THR A 35 -22.55 17.61 -0.77
N PRO A 36 -22.76 18.76 -1.45
CA PRO A 36 -22.18 19.01 -2.77
C PRO A 36 -20.65 18.99 -2.83
N TYR A 37 -19.97 19.22 -1.70
CA TYR A 37 -18.52 19.35 -1.61
C TYR A 37 -17.88 18.32 -0.67
N GLY A 38 -18.66 17.36 -0.16
CA GLY A 38 -18.15 16.36 0.79
C GLY A 38 -17.88 16.89 2.21
N ILE A 39 -18.26 18.14 2.51
CA ILE A 39 -18.04 18.83 3.79
C ILE A 39 -19.40 19.24 4.41
N PRO A 40 -19.57 19.15 5.76
CA PRO A 40 -18.65 18.51 6.69
C PRO A 40 -18.53 17.00 6.42
N PRO A 41 -17.35 16.40 6.66
CA PRO A 41 -17.11 15.00 6.34
C PRO A 41 -17.90 14.07 7.25
N THR A 42 -17.93 12.79 6.88
CA THR A 42 -18.39 11.70 7.74
C THR A 42 -17.21 10.84 8.16
N THR A 43 -17.42 9.87 9.04
CA THR A 43 -16.39 8.90 9.44
C THR A 43 -16.90 7.48 9.25
N GLN A 44 -15.99 6.55 8.94
CA GLN A 44 -16.30 5.12 8.84
C GLN A 44 -15.12 4.24 9.29
N ASP A 45 -15.43 3.00 9.65
CA ASP A 45 -14.45 1.94 9.97
C ASP A 45 -13.74 1.45 8.69
N ILE A 46 -12.41 1.54 8.64
CA ILE A 46 -11.60 1.11 7.48
C ILE A 46 -10.35 0.36 7.92
N ASN A 47 -9.96 -0.64 7.14
CA ASN A 47 -8.69 -1.34 7.28
C ASN A 47 -7.74 -0.92 6.15
N PHE A 48 -6.50 -0.60 6.52
CA PHE A 48 -5.42 -0.28 5.59
C PHE A 48 -4.32 -1.34 5.66
N SER A 49 -3.76 -1.72 4.52
CA SER A 49 -2.54 -2.53 4.47
C SER A 49 -1.30 -1.64 4.45
N LYS A 50 -0.25 -2.03 5.19
CA LYS A 50 1.07 -1.41 5.14
C LYS A 50 2.17 -2.47 5.16
N PHE A 51 3.35 -2.09 4.66
CA PHE A 51 4.60 -2.80 4.92
C PHE A 51 5.52 -1.84 5.67
N SER A 52 6.20 -2.31 6.71
CA SER A 52 7.10 -1.49 7.51
C SER A 52 8.43 -2.19 7.71
N ALA A 53 9.51 -1.42 7.66
CA ALA A 53 10.88 -1.85 7.95
C ALA A 53 11.62 -0.70 8.62
N ASP A 54 12.57 -1.05 9.49
CA ASP A 54 13.52 -0.08 10.03
C ASP A 54 14.72 0.05 9.09
N VAL A 55 15.27 1.25 9.01
CA VAL A 55 16.54 1.50 8.32
C VAL A 55 17.66 0.83 9.12
N ARG A 56 18.42 -0.03 8.44
CA ARG A 56 19.59 -0.72 8.97
C ARG A 56 20.87 0.09 8.78
N GLN A 57 21.06 0.67 7.60
CA GLN A 57 22.25 1.46 7.24
C GLN A 57 21.98 2.31 5.98
N ALA A 58 22.77 3.36 5.79
CA ALA A 58 22.75 4.17 4.58
C ALA A 58 23.25 3.38 3.35
N GLY A 59 22.85 3.80 2.16
CA GLY A 59 23.21 3.19 0.88
C GLY A 59 22.03 3.16 -0.09
N THR A 60 22.23 2.44 -1.20
CA THR A 60 21.19 2.22 -2.21
C THR A 60 20.80 0.75 -2.23
N GLU A 61 19.51 0.47 -2.03
CA GLU A 61 18.92 -0.87 -2.10
C GLU A 61 17.97 -0.95 -3.29
N ASN A 62 18.17 -1.96 -4.15
CA ASN A 62 17.19 -2.38 -5.14
C ASN A 62 16.32 -3.46 -4.50
N PHE A 63 15.00 -3.39 -4.65
CA PHE A 63 14.07 -4.38 -4.11
C PHE A 63 12.99 -4.73 -5.12
N ILE A 64 12.34 -5.88 -4.93
CA ILE A 64 11.19 -6.33 -5.71
C ILE A 64 9.94 -6.15 -4.87
N VAL A 65 9.02 -5.31 -5.33
CA VAL A 65 7.69 -5.08 -4.76
C VAL A 65 6.68 -5.93 -5.52
N TYR A 66 5.96 -6.79 -4.80
CA TYR A 66 4.90 -7.63 -5.34
C TYR A 66 3.53 -7.06 -4.98
N PHE A 67 2.63 -6.96 -5.96
CA PHE A 67 1.30 -6.41 -5.75
C PHE A 67 0.22 -7.10 -6.60
N ALA A 68 -0.99 -7.15 -6.05
CA ALA A 68 -2.20 -7.59 -6.73
C ALA A 68 -2.94 -6.38 -7.32
N LEU A 69 -3.24 -6.43 -8.61
CA LEU A 69 -4.04 -5.44 -9.31
C LEU A 69 -5.49 -5.90 -9.38
N TYR A 70 -6.42 -4.98 -9.12
CA TYR A 70 -7.85 -5.21 -9.19
C TYR A 70 -8.46 -4.21 -10.17
N THR A 71 -9.43 -4.65 -10.95
CA THR A 71 -10.21 -3.83 -11.88
C THR A 71 -11.66 -3.72 -11.42
N LEU A 72 -12.37 -2.68 -11.85
CA LEU A 72 -13.82 -2.60 -11.62
C LEU A 72 -14.50 -3.76 -12.35
N ASP A 73 -15.42 -4.41 -11.67
CA ASP A 73 -16.26 -5.44 -12.28
C ASP A 73 -17.35 -4.80 -13.18
N ASN A 74 -18.14 -5.64 -13.84
CA ASN A 74 -19.20 -5.18 -14.74
C ASN A 74 -20.34 -4.40 -14.04
N SER A 75 -20.44 -4.46 -12.70
CA SER A 75 -21.41 -3.66 -11.94
C SER A 75 -20.94 -2.21 -11.79
N GLY A 76 -19.64 -1.95 -11.92
CA GLY A 76 -19.02 -0.65 -11.65
C GLY A 76 -18.80 -0.36 -10.17
N GLU A 77 -19.28 -1.22 -9.27
CA GLU A 77 -19.19 -1.04 -7.80
C GLU A 77 -18.17 -2.00 -7.17
N GLY A 78 -18.10 -3.23 -7.67
CA GLY A 78 -17.17 -4.24 -7.17
C GLY A 78 -15.79 -4.18 -7.83
N GLN A 79 -14.83 -4.85 -7.20
CA GLN A 79 -13.47 -5.01 -7.72
C GLN A 79 -13.10 -6.48 -7.79
N GLU A 80 -12.59 -6.91 -8.93
CA GLU A 80 -12.13 -8.28 -9.16
C GLU A 80 -10.62 -8.33 -9.40
N LEU A 81 -10.00 -9.46 -9.03
CA LEU A 81 -8.56 -9.65 -9.23
C LEU A 81 -8.25 -9.70 -10.72
N PHE A 82 -7.45 -8.75 -11.18
CA PHE A 82 -6.94 -8.73 -12.55
C PHE A 82 -5.67 -9.56 -12.68
N GLY A 83 -4.79 -9.53 -11.67
CA GLY A 83 -3.58 -10.35 -11.66
C GLY A 83 -2.56 -9.95 -10.62
N TYR A 84 -1.47 -10.72 -10.56
CA TYR A 84 -0.33 -10.48 -9.69
C TYR A 84 0.87 -9.99 -10.52
N TYR A 85 1.51 -8.94 -10.05
CA TYR A 85 2.60 -8.25 -10.74
C TYR A 85 3.73 -7.92 -9.77
N CYS A 86 4.87 -7.53 -10.33
CA CYS A 86 5.98 -6.99 -9.57
C CYS A 86 6.61 -5.76 -10.23
N TRP A 87 7.28 -4.97 -9.41
CA TRP A 87 8.06 -3.80 -9.79
C TRP A 87 9.41 -3.83 -9.05
N ASP A 88 10.46 -3.30 -9.66
CA ASP A 88 11.87 -3.36 -9.26
C ASP A 88 12.49 -1.97 -8.96
N PRO A 89 12.00 -1.25 -7.93
CA PRO A 89 12.57 0.04 -7.53
C PRO A 89 13.97 -0.03 -6.91
N ALA A 90 14.61 1.14 -6.89
CA ALA A 90 15.76 1.46 -6.06
C ALA A 90 15.43 2.59 -5.07
N VAL A 91 15.86 2.46 -3.81
CA VAL A 91 15.79 3.54 -2.80
C VAL A 91 17.19 3.80 -2.25
N THR A 92 17.52 5.09 -2.13
CA THR A 92 18.75 5.56 -1.50
C THR A 92 18.44 6.23 -0.16
N VAL A 93 19.12 5.81 0.89
CA VAL A 93 19.16 6.48 2.19
C VAL A 93 20.54 7.10 2.36
N LEU A 94 20.58 8.41 2.60
CA LEU A 94 21.79 9.23 2.77
C LEU A 94 22.17 9.37 4.25
#